data_AF-A0A1C3RHK0-F1
#
_entry.id   AF-A0A1C3RHK0-F1
#
_cell.length_a   1.000
_cell.length_b   1.000
_cell.length_c   1.000
_cell.angle_alpha   90.00
_cell.angle_beta   90.00
_cell.angle_gamma   90.00
#
_symmetry.space_group_name_H-M   'P 1'
#
loop_
_entity.id
_entity.type
_entity.pdbx_description
1 polymer ?
#
loop_
_entity_poly.entity_id
_entity_poly.type
_entity_poly.pdbx_seq_one_letter_code
_entity_poly.pdbx_strand_id
1 'polypeptide(L)'
;MSFKIFGKAEFSCSKCGKPHSLQDNDFDFEAINHEERQMGQETEYESHHHLECDNCNNDIELKFNVWEYPAEAFNHDDYSSSGAQITQSNFHFNHVENSPPEDKDRLIGAAAGGAILGASLGGPFGALIGGAVGAILGDSVNKSKKGGKHG
;
A
#
# COMPACT_ATOMS: atom_id res chain seq x y z
N MET A 1 4.03 13.66 -0.60
CA MET A 1 3.30 12.40 -0.82
C MET A 1 3.03 12.32 -2.31
N SER A 2 3.25 11.17 -2.93
CA SER A 2 2.89 10.93 -4.33
C SER A 2 1.72 9.97 -4.31
N PHE A 3 0.60 10.35 -4.92
CA PHE A 3 -0.48 9.42 -5.23
C PHE A 3 -0.27 8.90 -6.64
N LYS A 4 -0.74 7.67 -6.89
CA LYS A 4 -0.82 7.11 -8.24
C LYS A 4 -2.26 6.69 -8.48
N ILE A 5 -2.74 6.93 -9.69
CA ILE A 5 -4.05 6.46 -10.16
C ILE A 5 -3.82 5.07 -10.74
N PHE A 6 -4.58 4.11 -10.23
CA PHE A 6 -4.61 2.73 -10.70
C PHE A 6 -5.96 2.48 -11.37
N GLY A 7 -5.97 1.59 -12.36
CA GLY A 7 -7.06 1.53 -13.30
C GLY A 7 -7.10 0.21 -14.04
N LYS A 8 -8.32 -0.28 -14.27
CA LYS A 8 -8.58 -1.33 -15.24
C LYS A 8 -9.73 -0.90 -16.15
N ALA A 9 -9.60 -1.23 -17.43
CA ALA A 9 -10.68 -1.06 -18.39
C ALA A 9 -10.80 -2.30 -19.27
N GLU A 10 -12.02 -2.74 -19.51
CA GLU A 10 -12.36 -3.79 -20.46
C GLU A 10 -13.19 -3.17 -21.59
N PHE A 11 -12.86 -3.53 -22.82
CA PHE A 11 -13.53 -3.00 -24.01
C PHE A 11 -13.58 -4.04 -25.11
N SER A 12 -14.55 -3.89 -26.00
CA SER A 12 -14.71 -4.75 -27.18
C SER A 12 -14.58 -3.93 -28.45
N CYS A 13 -13.86 -4.46 -29.44
CA CYS A 13 -13.75 -3.81 -30.73
C CYS A 13 -15.12 -3.72 -31.41
N SER A 14 -15.55 -2.53 -31.81
CA SER A 14 -16.87 -2.32 -32.41
C SER A 14 -17.02 -2.98 -33.79
N LYS A 15 -15.90 -3.30 -34.46
CA LYS A 15 -15.90 -3.92 -35.80
C LYS A 15 -15.96 -5.45 -35.77
N CYS A 16 -15.24 -6.10 -34.85
CA CYS A 16 -15.13 -7.57 -34.82
C CYS A 16 -15.58 -8.22 -33.51
N GLY A 17 -15.86 -7.43 -32.47
CA GLY A 17 -16.28 -7.92 -31.15
C GLY A 17 -15.17 -8.54 -30.32
N LYS A 18 -13.90 -8.52 -30.76
CA LYS A 18 -12.79 -9.05 -29.95
C LYS A 18 -12.67 -8.26 -28.64
N PRO A 19 -12.59 -8.94 -27.48
CA PRO A 19 -12.38 -8.29 -26.20
C PRO A 19 -10.91 -7.92 -25.99
N HIS A 20 -10.69 -6.82 -25.30
CA HIS A 20 -9.40 -6.25 -24.93
C HIS A 20 -9.48 -5.70 -23.50
N SER A 21 -8.33 -5.56 -22.84
CA SER A 21 -8.23 -5.05 -21.48
C SER A 21 -6.99 -4.19 -21.29
N LEU A 22 -7.13 -3.10 -20.52
CA LEU A 22 -6.04 -2.29 -19.98
C LEU A 22 -5.92 -2.52 -18.47
N GLN A 23 -4.69 -2.47 -17.96
CA GLN A 23 -4.30 -2.64 -16.57
C GLN A 23 -3.56 -1.38 -16.06
N ASP A 24 -3.24 -1.35 -14.77
CA ASP A 24 -2.68 -0.19 -14.06
C ASP A 24 -1.46 0.48 -14.72
N ASN A 25 -0.63 -0.27 -15.43
CA ASN A 25 0.58 0.25 -16.08
C ASN A 25 0.35 0.73 -17.51
N ASP A 26 -0.84 0.48 -18.07
CA ASP A 26 -1.19 0.94 -19.40
C ASP A 26 -1.64 2.40 -19.37
N PHE A 27 -2.16 2.87 -18.23
CA PHE A 27 -2.64 4.23 -18.02
C PHE A 27 -1.52 5.18 -17.63
N ASP A 28 -1.49 6.34 -18.29
CA ASP A 28 -0.64 7.47 -17.96
C ASP A 28 -1.53 8.70 -17.78
N PHE A 29 -1.88 8.96 -16.53
CA PHE A 29 -2.82 10.03 -16.17
C PHE A 29 -2.07 11.33 -15.95
N GLU A 30 -2.41 12.33 -16.75
CA GLU A 30 -1.88 13.69 -16.63
C GLU A 30 -2.92 14.62 -16.00
N ALA A 31 -2.49 15.50 -15.09
CA ALA A 31 -3.36 16.55 -14.57
C ALA A 31 -3.55 17.63 -15.64
N ILE A 32 -4.80 17.82 -16.11
CA ILE A 32 -5.13 18.74 -17.20
C ILE A 32 -5.88 19.99 -16.73
N ASN A 33 -6.49 19.95 -15.55
CA ASN A 33 -7.26 21.06 -15.01
C ASN A 33 -7.26 21.07 -13.48
N HIS A 34 -7.36 22.28 -12.92
CA HIS A 34 -7.41 22.54 -11.48
C HIS A 34 -8.43 23.64 -11.18
N GLU A 35 -9.37 23.38 -10.28
CA GLU A 35 -10.41 24.33 -9.90
C GLU A 35 -10.54 24.42 -8.37
N GLU A 36 -10.51 25.63 -7.82
CA GLU A 36 -10.71 25.83 -6.38
C GLU A 36 -12.19 25.77 -6.02
N ARG A 37 -12.55 24.93 -5.04
CA ARG A 37 -13.91 24.73 -4.56
C ARG A 37 -13.98 24.81 -3.03
N GLN A 38 -15.16 24.61 -2.45
CA GLN A 38 -15.39 24.84 -1.02
C GLN A 38 -14.57 23.95 -0.07
N MET A 39 -14.16 22.76 -0.50
CA MET A 39 -13.38 21.79 0.27
C MET A 39 -11.92 21.67 -0.22
N GLY A 40 -11.46 22.62 -1.02
CA GLY A 40 -10.12 22.65 -1.60
C GLY A 40 -10.12 22.56 -3.13
N GLN A 41 -8.97 22.24 -3.68
CA GLN A 41 -8.77 22.08 -5.12
C GLN A 41 -9.42 20.78 -5.61
N GLU A 42 -10.18 20.87 -6.70
CA GLU A 42 -10.50 19.75 -7.57
C GLU A 42 -9.43 19.64 -8.66
N THR A 43 -8.95 18.42 -8.89
CA THR A 43 -8.02 18.14 -10.00
C THR A 43 -8.63 17.13 -10.94
N GLU A 44 -8.56 17.43 -12.25
CA GLU A 44 -8.96 16.52 -13.32
C GLU A 44 -7.72 15.86 -13.93
N TYR A 45 -7.76 14.54 -14.02
CA TYR A 45 -6.74 13.71 -14.65
C TYR A 45 -7.26 13.07 -15.92
N GLU A 46 -6.42 12.98 -16.93
CA GLU A 46 -6.77 12.48 -18.25
C GLU A 46 -5.74 11.48 -18.77
N SER A 47 -6.20 10.35 -19.32
CA SER A 47 -5.36 9.32 -19.97
C SER A 47 -5.93 8.98 -21.34
N HIS A 48 -5.07 8.98 -22.37
CA HIS A 48 -5.43 8.71 -23.77
C HIS A 48 -4.73 7.47 -24.28
N HIS A 49 -5.46 6.65 -25.02
CA HIS A 49 -4.92 5.44 -25.64
C HIS A 49 -5.34 5.38 -27.10
N HIS A 50 -4.34 5.21 -27.96
CA HIS A 50 -4.51 4.93 -29.37
C HIS A 50 -3.93 3.54 -29.65
N LEU A 51 -4.77 2.61 -30.09
CA LEU A 51 -4.37 1.22 -30.32
C LEU A 51 -5.13 0.62 -31.50
N GLU A 52 -4.57 -0.41 -32.11
CA GLU A 52 -5.23 -1.15 -33.18
C GLU A 52 -5.76 -2.49 -32.66
N CYS A 53 -6.92 -2.92 -33.14
CA CYS A 53 -7.43 -4.26 -32.83
C CYS A 53 -6.58 -5.34 -33.53
N ASP A 54 -5.90 -6.22 -32.78
CA ASP A 54 -5.06 -7.29 -33.36
C ASP A 54 -5.79 -8.29 -34.26
N ASN A 55 -7.13 -8.27 -34.31
CA ASN A 55 -7.90 -9.19 -35.14
C ASN A 55 -8.39 -8.59 -36.46
N CYS A 56 -8.70 -7.30 -36.50
CA CYS A 56 -9.30 -6.67 -37.69
C CYS A 56 -8.69 -5.32 -38.07
N ASN A 57 -7.57 -4.95 -37.43
CA ASN A 57 -6.83 -3.71 -37.62
C ASN A 57 -7.76 -2.49 -37.63
N ASN A 58 -8.73 -2.50 -36.72
CA ASN A 58 -9.60 -1.35 -36.50
C ASN A 58 -8.90 -0.40 -35.53
N ASP A 59 -8.81 0.87 -35.89
CA ASP A 59 -8.32 1.92 -35.01
C ASP A 59 -9.27 2.08 -33.81
N ILE A 60 -8.69 2.10 -32.61
CA ILE A 60 -9.39 2.25 -31.34
C ILE A 60 -8.76 3.43 -30.61
N GLU A 61 -9.61 4.36 -30.22
CA GLU A 61 -9.25 5.52 -29.42
C GLU A 61 -10.06 5.49 -28.13
N LEU A 62 -9.38 5.52 -26.99
CA LEU A 62 -9.99 5.52 -25.66
C LEU A 62 -9.47 6.71 -24.89
N LYS A 63 -10.37 7.42 -24.22
CA LYS A 63 -10.04 8.53 -23.33
C LYS A 63 -10.75 8.34 -22.01
N PHE A 64 -10.01 8.47 -20.92
CA PHE A 64 -10.50 8.33 -19.56
C PHE A 64 -10.20 9.60 -18.77
N ASN A 65 -11.21 10.10 -18.06
CA ASN A 65 -11.11 11.27 -17.20
C ASN A 65 -11.48 10.86 -15.77
N VAL A 66 -10.69 11.30 -14.79
CA VAL A 66 -10.89 11.01 -13.37
C VAL A 66 -10.75 12.30 -12.58
N TRP A 67 -11.69 12.55 -11.67
CA TRP A 67 -11.70 13.75 -10.83
C TRP A 67 -11.37 13.41 -9.38
N GLU A 68 -10.50 14.22 -8.80
CA GLU A 68 -10.13 14.20 -7.38
C GLU A 68 -10.75 15.41 -6.68
N TYR A 69 -11.67 15.19 -5.74
CA TYR A 69 -12.21 16.24 -4.90
C TYR A 69 -12.92 15.68 -3.65
N PRO A 70 -12.55 16.12 -2.43
CA PRO A 70 -11.44 17.03 -2.12
C PRO A 70 -10.08 16.38 -2.43
N ALA A 71 -8.98 17.09 -2.20
CA ALA A 71 -7.64 16.57 -2.45
C ALA A 71 -7.45 15.17 -1.83
N GLU A 72 -6.82 14.28 -2.61
CA GLU A 72 -6.56 12.86 -2.37
C GLU A 72 -7.81 11.94 -2.29
N ALA A 73 -8.99 12.42 -2.67
CA ALA A 73 -10.22 11.62 -2.68
C ALA A 73 -10.81 11.46 -4.10
N PHE A 74 -11.09 10.22 -4.49
CA PHE A 74 -11.86 9.93 -5.70
C PHE A 74 -13.24 10.61 -5.64
N ASN A 75 -13.59 11.38 -6.67
CA ASN A 75 -14.90 12.00 -6.81
C ASN A 75 -15.76 11.25 -7.83
N HIS A 76 -15.34 11.25 -9.10
CA HIS A 76 -16.02 10.55 -10.20
C HIS A 76 -15.07 10.26 -11.37
N ASP A 77 -15.53 9.47 -12.33
CA ASP A 77 -14.85 9.16 -13.59
C ASP A 77 -15.81 9.27 -14.78
N ASP A 78 -15.24 9.49 -15.96
CA ASP A 78 -15.93 9.54 -17.25
C ASP A 78 -15.01 8.97 -18.34
N TYR A 79 -15.61 8.57 -19.45
CA TYR A 79 -14.87 7.99 -20.56
C TYR A 79 -15.51 8.26 -21.91
N SER A 80 -14.67 8.26 -22.95
CA SER A 80 -15.11 8.27 -24.34
C SER A 80 -14.33 7.26 -25.15
N SER A 81 -14.99 6.66 -26.15
CA SER A 81 -14.38 5.66 -27.01
C SER A 81 -14.82 5.80 -28.47
N SER A 82 -13.88 5.57 -29.37
CA SER A 82 -14.09 5.42 -30.82
C SER A 82 -13.50 4.10 -31.27
N GLY A 83 -14.18 3.40 -32.19
CA GLY A 83 -13.75 2.09 -32.68
C GLY A 83 -13.89 0.92 -31.68
N ALA A 84 -14.25 1.21 -30.43
CA ALA A 84 -14.53 0.22 -29.39
C ALA A 84 -15.69 0.64 -28.49
N GLN A 85 -16.27 -0.34 -27.79
CA GLN A 85 -17.24 -0.16 -26.73
C GLN A 85 -16.62 -0.58 -25.40
N ILE A 86 -16.51 0.36 -24.46
CA ILE A 86 -16.08 0.10 -23.09
C ILE A 86 -17.21 -0.66 -22.36
N THR A 87 -16.88 -1.82 -21.81
CA THR A 87 -17.82 -2.67 -21.07
C THR A 87 -17.66 -2.53 -19.56
N GLN A 88 -16.44 -2.25 -19.10
CA GLN A 88 -16.14 -2.04 -17.69
C GLN A 88 -14.97 -1.07 -17.53
N SER A 89 -15.07 -0.15 -16.58
CA SER A 89 -13.97 0.68 -16.10
C SER A 89 -13.96 0.66 -14.57
N ASN A 90 -12.78 0.73 -13.97
CA ASN A 90 -12.65 0.92 -12.54
C ASN A 90 -11.32 1.61 -12.23
N PHE A 91 -11.40 2.78 -11.60
CA PHE A 91 -10.26 3.60 -11.22
C PHE A 91 -10.23 3.81 -9.71
N HIS A 92 -9.03 3.88 -9.13
CA HIS A 92 -8.86 4.22 -7.73
C HIS A 92 -7.54 4.94 -7.49
N PHE A 93 -7.54 5.80 -6.47
CA PHE A 93 -6.35 6.50 -6.00
C PHE A 93 -5.68 5.65 -4.93
N ASN A 94 -4.36 5.47 -5.02
CA ASN A 94 -3.60 4.85 -3.94
C ASN A 94 -2.43 5.74 -3.54
N HIS A 95 -2.23 5.86 -2.24
CA HIS A 95 -1.08 6.58 -1.70
C HIS A 95 0.16 5.69 -1.82
N VAL A 96 1.16 6.18 -2.53
CA VAL A 96 2.47 5.55 -2.51
C VAL A 96 3.18 6.10 -1.28
N GLU A 97 3.09 5.37 -0.16
CA GLU A 97 3.97 5.60 0.98
C GLU A 97 5.40 5.33 0.53
N ASN A 98 6.15 6.40 0.31
CA ASN A 98 7.61 6.34 0.31
C ASN A 98 8.05 6.09 1.76
N SER A 99 7.85 4.86 2.25
CA SER A 99 8.49 4.44 3.49
C SER A 99 9.99 4.32 3.19
N PRO A 100 10.88 5.04 3.89
CA PRO A 100 12.28 4.62 3.91
C PRO A 100 12.32 3.17 4.40
N PRO A 101 13.25 2.33 3.91
CA PRO A 101 13.32 0.93 4.30
C PRO A 101 13.24 0.84 5.82
N GLU A 102 12.24 0.09 6.30
CA GLU A 102 12.10 -0.25 7.71
C GLU A 102 13.35 -1.02 8.11
N ASP A 103 14.29 -0.36 8.79
CA ASP A 103 15.38 -1.02 9.48
C ASP A 103 14.75 -1.94 10.54
N LYS A 104 14.57 -3.21 10.17
CA LYS A 104 14.05 -4.29 11.00
C LYS A 104 15.05 -4.73 12.08
N ASP A 105 15.61 -3.79 12.82
CA ASP A 105 16.50 -4.06 13.97
C ASP A 105 15.83 -3.72 15.31
N ARG A 106 14.54 -4.04 15.45
CA ARG A 106 13.85 -4.00 16.76
C ARG A 106 13.11 -5.27 17.17
N LEU A 107 13.20 -6.38 16.43
CA LEU A 107 12.42 -7.59 16.75
C LEU A 107 13.14 -8.93 16.64
N ILE A 108 14.47 -8.98 16.58
CA ILE A 108 15.17 -10.25 16.87
C ILE A 108 15.25 -10.40 18.39
N GLY A 109 14.22 -10.98 19.00
CA GLY A 109 14.24 -11.28 20.43
C GLY A 109 12.98 -11.83 21.08
N ALA A 110 11.86 -12.01 20.36
CA ALA A 110 10.63 -12.50 20.98
C ALA A 110 10.44 -14.04 20.95
N ALA A 111 11.39 -14.80 20.42
CA ALA A 111 11.22 -16.26 20.27
C ALA A 111 11.93 -17.11 21.34
N ALA A 112 12.74 -16.53 22.24
CA ALA A 112 13.33 -17.32 23.33
C ALA A 112 13.67 -16.46 24.56
N GLY A 113 12.80 -16.52 25.57
CA GLY A 113 13.15 -16.22 26.96
C GLY A 113 13.22 -14.74 27.32
N GLY A 114 12.26 -14.29 28.14
CA GLY A 114 12.09 -12.88 28.47
C GLY A 114 13.22 -12.23 29.27
N ALA A 115 13.34 -10.92 29.07
CA ALA A 115 13.76 -9.95 30.07
C ALA A 115 13.27 -8.57 29.59
N ILE A 116 12.03 -8.21 29.96
CA ILE A 116 11.58 -6.82 29.94
C ILE A 116 12.13 -6.15 31.19
N LEU A 117 12.41 -4.85 31.07
CA LEU A 117 12.74 -3.85 32.12
C LEU A 117 14.23 -3.51 32.21
N GLY A 118 14.62 -2.36 31.64
CA GLY A 118 15.89 -1.73 32.04
C GLY A 118 16.55 -0.67 31.17
N ALA A 119 15.98 -0.15 30.08
CA ALA A 119 16.68 0.85 29.24
C ALA A 119 15.97 2.21 29.07
N SER A 120 14.90 2.47 29.81
CA SER A 120 14.35 3.83 29.91
C SER A 120 15.17 4.63 30.92
N LEU A 121 16.19 5.38 30.45
CA LEU A 121 16.79 6.60 31.05
C LEU A 121 18.32 6.63 31.28
N GLY A 122 19.12 5.69 30.76
CA GLY A 122 20.58 5.78 30.88
C GLY A 122 21.26 5.42 29.58
N GLY A 123 22.03 6.34 29.00
CA GLY A 123 22.83 6.11 27.79
C GLY A 123 23.90 5.00 27.96
N PRO A 124 24.93 4.94 27.09
CA PRO A 124 25.76 3.75 26.83
C PRO A 124 26.50 3.13 28.03
N PHE A 125 26.46 3.72 29.22
CA PHE A 125 27.06 3.19 30.45
C PHE A 125 26.11 2.34 31.32
N GLY A 126 24.79 2.32 31.07
CA GLY A 126 23.81 1.59 31.88
C GLY A 126 23.82 0.06 31.70
N ALA A 127 24.34 -0.44 30.58
CA ALA A 127 24.33 -1.87 30.24
C ALA A 127 25.40 -2.72 30.94
N LEU A 128 26.40 -2.09 31.59
CA LEU A 128 27.59 -2.78 32.09
C LEU A 128 27.47 -3.34 33.51
N ILE A 129 26.47 -2.94 34.30
CA ILE A 129 26.38 -3.32 35.73
C ILE A 129 25.35 -4.45 35.97
N GLY A 130 24.38 -4.66 35.08
CA GLY A 130 23.32 -5.65 35.28
C GLY A 130 23.68 -7.12 34.99
N GLY A 131 24.86 -7.40 34.42
CA GLY A 131 25.18 -8.71 33.85
C GLY A 131 25.65 -9.79 34.83
N ALA A 132 26.05 -9.45 36.05
CA ALA A 132 26.76 -10.40 36.92
C ALA A 132 25.90 -11.11 37.99
N VAL A 133 24.74 -10.57 38.39
CA VAL A 133 24.01 -11.09 39.56
C VAL A 133 22.94 -12.12 39.20
N GLY A 134 22.40 -12.11 37.97
CA GLY A 134 21.32 -13.01 37.55
C GLY A 134 21.75 -14.48 37.34
N ALA A 135 23.04 -14.74 37.22
CA ALA A 135 23.55 -16.08 36.87
C ALA A 135 23.67 -17.05 38.07
N ILE A 136 23.52 -16.61 39.32
CA ILE A 136 23.78 -17.45 40.50
C ILE A 136 22.51 -17.99 41.19
N LEU A 137 21.32 -17.47 40.89
CA LEU A 137 20.09 -17.87 41.60
C LEU A 137 19.19 -18.86 40.82
N GLY A 138 19.69 -19.42 39.72
CA GLY A 138 18.94 -20.38 38.90
C GLY A 138 18.93 -21.83 39.39
N ASP A 139 19.64 -22.15 40.48
CA ASP A 139 19.90 -23.54 40.88
C ASP A 139 19.10 -24.00 42.13
N SER A 140 17.90 -23.45 42.35
CA SER A 140 17.03 -23.86 43.48
C SER A 140 15.63 -24.35 43.09
N VAL A 141 15.31 -24.41 41.78
CA VAL A 141 14.02 -24.94 41.30
C VAL A 141 14.16 -26.41 40.88
N ASN A 142 14.88 -27.27 41.62
CA ASN A 142 14.69 -28.73 41.44
C ASN A 142 15.25 -29.64 42.55
N LYS A 143 14.73 -29.59 43.78
CA LYS A 143 14.65 -30.81 44.64
C LYS A 143 13.84 -30.56 45.90
N SER A 144 12.70 -31.26 45.99
CA SER A 144 12.25 -32.02 47.16
C SER A 144 10.73 -31.95 47.36
N LYS A 145 10.03 -32.78 46.58
CA LYS A 145 8.91 -33.56 47.12
C LYS A 145 9.43 -34.38 48.32
N LYS A 146 9.06 -34.02 49.56
CA LYS A 146 8.71 -34.91 50.70
C LYS A 146 8.90 -34.23 52.07
N GLY A 147 7.86 -34.32 52.90
CA GLY A 147 7.88 -34.07 54.36
C GLY A 147 7.80 -32.59 54.72
N GLY A 148 7.08 -32.13 55.73
CA GLY A 148 6.39 -32.77 56.84
C GLY A 148 5.86 -31.67 57.77
N LYS A 149 4.91 -32.03 58.62
CA LYS A 149 4.28 -31.20 59.66
C LYS A 149 5.26 -30.67 60.73
N HIS A 150 4.74 -29.67 61.46
CA HIS A 150 5.00 -29.29 62.87
C HIS A 150 6.10 -28.27 63.18
N GLY A 151 5.72 -27.38 64.11
CA GLY A 151 6.46 -26.27 64.69
C GLY A 151 5.49 -25.19 65.12
#